data_AF-A0A1T1HEQ6-F1
#
_entry.id   AF-A0A1T1HEQ6-F1
#
_cell.length_a   1.000
_cell.length_b   1.000
_cell.length_c   1.000
_cell.angle_alpha   90.00
_cell.angle_beta   90.00
_cell.angle_gamma   90.00
#
_symmetry.space_group_name_H-M   'P 1'
#
loop_
_entity.id
_entity.type
_entity.pdbx_description
1 polymer ?
#
loop_
_entity_poly.entity_id
_entity_poly.type
_entity_poly.pdbx_seq_one_letter_code
_entity_poly.pdbx_strand_id
1 'polypeptide(L)'
;MESRVPLPTDNIYKFYALFGLLLLIFSISSLVYVNHSTNTLAFDIAVEYTTLAADPARSVSEEARFQVLDNKLKIAKKNKTIFLSSLGFFAGVGLLMIWYGFRTWHLVVQPLQDELLKLNIEKLKQDLGKGNK
;
A
#
# COMPACT_ATOMS: atom_id res chain seq x y z
N MET A 1 -11.98 26.21 -28.49
CA MET A 1 -11.82 24.75 -28.46
C MET A 1 -11.32 24.39 -27.07
N GLU A 2 -12.19 23.89 -26.22
CA GLU A 2 -11.83 23.54 -24.85
C GLU A 2 -10.95 22.29 -24.92
N SER A 3 -9.64 22.46 -24.72
CA SER A 3 -8.67 21.38 -24.61
C SER A 3 -8.96 20.66 -23.29
N ARG A 4 -9.86 19.67 -23.34
CA ARG A 4 -10.01 18.72 -22.25
C ARG A 4 -8.81 17.80 -22.29
N VAL A 5 -7.72 18.25 -21.69
CA VAL A 5 -6.60 17.40 -21.32
C VAL A 5 -7.23 16.24 -20.55
N PRO A 6 -7.15 15.00 -21.05
CA PRO A 6 -7.70 13.88 -20.33
C PRO A 6 -7.02 13.80 -18.96
N LEU A 7 -7.79 14.05 -17.92
CA LEU A 7 -7.33 13.93 -16.55
C LEU A 7 -6.91 12.47 -16.29
N PRO A 8 -6.09 12.20 -15.26
CA PRO A 8 -5.66 10.84 -14.91
C PRO A 8 -6.81 9.80 -14.72
N THR A 9 -8.06 10.25 -14.66
CA THR A 9 -9.32 9.49 -14.69
C THR A 9 -9.77 9.00 -16.08
N ASP A 10 -8.93 9.07 -17.11
CA ASP A 10 -9.32 8.74 -18.49
C ASP A 10 -9.52 7.22 -18.76
N ASN A 11 -9.10 6.35 -17.83
CA ASN A 11 -9.29 4.91 -17.93
C ASN A 11 -9.27 4.23 -16.55
N ILE A 12 -10.32 3.45 -16.24
CA ILE A 12 -10.46 2.68 -14.98
C ILE A 12 -9.28 1.73 -14.73
N TYR A 13 -8.67 1.17 -15.78
CA TYR A 13 -7.54 0.25 -15.64
C TYR A 13 -6.25 0.96 -15.20
N LYS A 14 -6.02 2.20 -15.65
CA LYS A 14 -4.93 3.05 -15.14
C LYS A 14 -5.17 3.41 -13.67
N PHE A 15 -6.42 3.72 -13.31
CA PHE A 15 -6.79 3.95 -11.91
C PHE A 15 -6.50 2.72 -11.04
N TYR A 16 -6.89 1.51 -11.45
CA TYR A 16 -6.59 0.28 -10.71
C TYR A 16 -5.09 0.06 -10.54
N ALA A 17 -4.29 0.29 -11.59
CA ALA A 17 -2.85 0.15 -11.51
C ALA A 17 -2.23 1.12 -10.50
N LEU A 18 -2.61 2.40 -10.55
CA LEU A 18 -2.08 3.44 -9.67
C LEU A 18 -2.57 3.29 -8.22
N PHE A 19 -3.84 2.93 -8.03
CA PHE A 19 -4.38 2.68 -6.70
C PHE A 19 -3.77 1.42 -6.07
N GLY A 20 -3.57 0.36 -6.86
CA GLY A 20 -2.85 -0.83 -6.41
C GLY A 20 -1.40 -0.51 -6.01
N LEU A 21 -0.71 0.34 -6.77
CA LEU A 21 0.63 0.82 -6.43
C LEU A 21 0.64 1.63 -5.13
N LEU A 22 -0.34 2.51 -4.93
CA LEU A 22 -0.52 3.26 -3.69
C LEU A 22 -0.70 2.32 -2.49
N LEU A 23 -1.58 1.31 -2.61
CA LEU A 23 -1.78 0.29 -1.58
C LEU A 23 -0.49 -0.46 -1.26
N LEU A 24 0.30 -0.81 -2.28
CA LEU A 24 1.55 -1.54 -2.10
C LEU A 24 2.60 -0.68 -1.35
N ILE A 25 2.79 0.57 -1.77
CA ILE A 25 3.71 1.51 -1.10
C ILE A 25 3.29 1.72 0.35
N PHE A 26 2.01 1.98 0.59
CA PHE A 26 1.49 2.18 1.94
C PHE A 26 1.66 0.92 2.82
N SER A 27 1.45 -0.26 2.24
CA SER A 27 1.65 -1.53 2.94
C SER A 27 3.11 -1.76 3.32
N ILE A 28 4.05 -1.45 2.43
CA ILE A 28 5.50 -1.55 2.70
C ILE A 28 5.92 -0.55 3.79
N SER A 29 5.50 0.71 3.69
CA SER A 29 5.81 1.72 4.72
C SER A 29 5.23 1.35 6.08
N SER A 30 4.00 0.85 6.11
CA SER A 30 3.33 0.41 7.34
C SER A 30 3.99 -0.84 7.93
N LEU A 31 4.49 -1.75 7.09
CA LEU A 31 5.25 -2.92 7.52
C LEU A 31 6.51 -2.52 8.29
N VAL A 32 7.27 -1.55 7.76
CA VAL A 32 8.46 -1.02 8.43
C VAL A 32 8.07 -0.36 9.75
N TYR A 33 7.01 0.45 9.75
CA TYR A 33 6.51 1.13 10.96
C TYR A 33 6.09 0.16 12.07
N VAL A 34 5.28 -0.87 11.75
CA VAL A 34 4.82 -1.87 12.73
C VAL A 34 6.00 -2.64 13.33
N ASN A 35 6.99 -3.00 12.51
CA ASN A 35 8.19 -3.66 13.00
C ASN A 35 9.01 -2.74 13.92
N HIS A 36 9.26 -1.50 13.48
CA HIS A 36 9.97 -0.52 14.28
C HIS A 36 9.27 -0.28 15.62
N SER A 37 7.98 0.06 15.61
CA SER A 37 7.18 0.34 16.81
C SER A 37 7.15 -0.84 17.79
N THR A 38 6.99 -2.07 17.28
CA THR A 38 6.99 -3.26 18.15
C THR A 38 8.37 -3.52 18.75
N ASN A 39 9.44 -3.34 17.97
CA ASN A 39 10.81 -3.54 18.43
C ASN A 39 11.20 -2.50 19.49
N THR A 40 10.88 -1.22 19.26
CA THR A 40 11.11 -0.16 20.25
C THR A 40 10.45 -0.51 21.58
N LEU A 41 9.16 -0.85 21.56
CA LEU A 41 8.45 -1.27 22.78
C LEU A 41 9.09 -2.48 23.46
N ALA A 42 9.50 -3.49 22.68
CA ALA A 42 10.13 -4.68 23.22
C ALA A 42 11.47 -4.36 23.89
N PHE A 43 12.27 -3.47 23.30
CA PHE A 43 13.54 -3.03 23.88
C PHE A 43 13.34 -2.17 25.13
N ASP A 44 12.36 -1.26 25.12
CA ASP A 44 12.08 -0.37 26.25
C ASP A 44 11.72 -1.16 27.52
N ILE A 45 10.99 -2.27 27.37
CA ILE A 45 10.55 -3.08 28.51
C ILE A 45 11.45 -4.30 28.77
N ALA A 46 12.45 -4.57 27.92
CA ALA A 46 13.22 -5.81 27.95
C ALA A 46 13.94 -6.02 29.29
N VAL A 47 14.66 -5.00 29.76
CA VAL A 47 15.47 -5.09 30.98
C VAL A 47 14.58 -5.31 32.20
N GLU A 48 13.53 -4.49 32.37
CA GLU A 48 12.63 -4.60 33.51
C GLU A 48 11.85 -5.93 33.52
N TYR A 49 11.40 -6.37 32.34
CA TYR A 49 10.72 -7.65 32.21
C TYR A 49 11.63 -8.82 32.59
N THR A 50 12.89 -8.83 32.12
CA THR A 50 13.82 -9.94 32.44
C THR A 50 14.26 -9.91 33.89
N THR A 51 14.46 -8.74 34.49
CA THR A 51 14.82 -8.62 35.92
C THR A 51 13.69 -9.15 36.80
N LEU A 52 12.44 -8.78 36.52
CA LEU A 52 11.29 -9.27 37.27
C LEU A 52 11.01 -10.75 36.98
N ALA A 53 11.22 -11.23 35.75
CA ALA A 53 11.06 -12.64 35.41
C ALA A 53 12.06 -13.55 36.15
N ALA A 54 13.27 -13.07 36.40
CA ALA A 54 14.34 -13.84 37.03
C ALA A 54 14.20 -13.97 38.55
N ASP A 55 13.41 -13.11 39.20
CA ASP A 55 13.16 -13.17 40.63
C ASP A 55 11.89 -14.00 40.96
N PRO A 56 12.01 -15.19 41.58
CA PRO A 56 10.87 -15.98 41.99
C PRO A 56 10.18 -15.49 43.28
N ALA A 57 10.79 -14.57 44.04
CA ALA A 57 10.30 -14.09 45.33
C ALA A 57 9.85 -12.62 45.29
N ARG A 58 9.13 -12.24 44.23
CA ARG A 58 8.61 -10.88 44.01
C ARG A 58 7.64 -10.43 45.11
N SER A 59 7.71 -9.15 45.46
CA SER A 59 6.67 -8.49 46.26
C SER A 59 5.35 -8.36 45.47
N VAL A 60 4.24 -8.13 46.16
CA VAL A 60 2.91 -7.93 45.53
C VAL A 60 2.92 -6.79 44.49
N SER A 61 3.67 -5.72 44.76
CA SER A 61 3.82 -4.58 43.86
C SER A 61 4.61 -4.95 42.59
N GLU A 62 5.69 -5.72 42.74
CA GLU A 62 6.52 -6.19 41.63
C GLU A 62 5.79 -7.22 40.77
N GLU A 63 4.98 -8.09 41.37
CA GLU A 63 4.14 -9.02 40.65
C GLU A 63 3.09 -8.31 39.81
N ALA A 64 2.43 -7.27 40.35
CA ALA A 64 1.49 -6.44 39.59
C ALA A 64 2.18 -5.75 38.40
N ARG A 65 3.39 -5.21 38.59
CA ARG A 65 4.19 -4.61 37.51
C ARG A 65 4.55 -5.64 36.45
N PHE A 66 5.00 -6.82 36.86
CA PHE A 66 5.33 -7.91 35.96
C PHE A 66 4.14 -8.31 35.08
N GLN A 67 2.95 -8.49 35.68
CA GLN A 67 1.73 -8.83 34.94
C GLN A 67 1.36 -7.74 33.91
N VAL A 68 1.52 -6.46 34.25
CA VAL A 68 1.28 -5.36 33.30
C VAL A 68 2.26 -5.43 32.12
N LEU A 69 3.55 -5.62 32.39
CA LEU A 69 4.57 -5.74 31.34
C LEU A 69 4.33 -6.98 30.45
N ASP A 70 4.01 -8.11 31.05
CA ASP A 70 3.71 -9.35 30.34
C ASP A 70 2.48 -9.20 29.43
N ASN A 71 1.41 -8.59 29.95
CA ASN A 71 0.21 -8.29 29.16
C ASN A 71 0.51 -7.30 28.04
N LYS A 72 1.31 -6.25 28.29
CA LYS A 72 1.73 -5.28 27.27
C LYS A 72 2.47 -5.97 26.12
N LEU A 73 3.38 -6.90 26.44
CA LEU A 73 4.17 -7.66 25.48
C LEU A 73 3.28 -8.64 24.67
N LYS A 74 2.35 -9.34 25.34
CA LYS A 74 1.36 -10.21 24.69
C LYS A 74 0.47 -9.44 23.71
N ILE A 75 -0.06 -8.29 24.13
CA ILE A 75 -0.89 -7.42 23.29
C ILE A 75 -0.07 -6.91 22.10
N ALA A 76 1.16 -6.45 22.32
CA ALA A 76 2.03 -5.97 21.25
C ALA A 76 2.33 -7.05 20.21
N LYS A 77 2.65 -8.28 20.64
CA LYS A 77 2.86 -9.43 19.74
C LYS A 77 1.60 -9.75 18.94
N LYS A 78 0.44 -9.82 19.60
CA LYS A 78 -0.85 -10.10 18.95
C LYS A 78 -1.19 -9.02 17.91
N ASN A 79 -1.03 -7.75 18.28
CA ASN A 79 -1.26 -6.61 17.39
C ASN A 79 -0.32 -6.68 16.18
N LYS A 80 0.98 -6.94 16.39
CA LYS A 80 1.93 -7.13 15.29
C LYS A 80 1.45 -8.22 14.32
N THR A 81 1.06 -9.39 14.82
CA THR A 81 0.56 -10.48 13.95
C THR A 81 -0.68 -10.08 13.18
N ILE A 82 -1.66 -9.45 13.82
CA ILE A 82 -2.89 -8.97 13.17
C ILE A 82 -2.56 -7.94 12.09
N PHE A 83 -1.73 -6.94 12.42
CA PHE A 83 -1.33 -5.92 11.46
C PHE A 83 -0.56 -6.50 10.28
N LEU A 84 0.40 -7.40 10.52
CA LEU A 84 1.14 -8.06 9.44
C LEU A 84 0.22 -8.87 8.53
N SER A 85 -0.76 -9.59 9.09
CA SER A 85 -1.75 -10.32 8.30
C SER A 85 -2.61 -9.37 7.45
N SER A 86 -3.10 -8.28 8.03
CA SER A 86 -3.90 -7.28 7.31
C SER A 86 -3.09 -6.59 6.21
N LEU A 87 -1.85 -6.20 6.49
CA LEU A 87 -0.95 -5.60 5.50
C LEU A 87 -0.62 -6.58 4.37
N GLY A 88 -0.43 -7.86 4.68
CA GLY A 88 -0.26 -8.91 3.66
C GLY A 88 -1.47 -9.02 2.74
N PHE A 89 -2.69 -8.97 3.30
CA PHE A 89 -3.93 -8.94 2.50
C PHE A 89 -3.99 -7.71 1.58
N PHE A 90 -3.77 -6.50 2.11
CA PHE A 90 -3.78 -5.27 1.30
C PHE A 90 -2.69 -5.24 0.23
N ALA A 91 -1.49 -5.72 0.54
CA ALA A 91 -0.40 -5.85 -0.43
C ALA A 91 -0.77 -6.85 -1.55
N GLY A 92 -1.38 -7.99 -1.19
CA GLY A 92 -1.87 -8.98 -2.16
C GLY A 92 -2.94 -8.40 -3.10
N VAL A 93 -3.94 -7.72 -2.54
CA VAL A 93 -4.96 -7.02 -3.34
C VAL A 93 -4.33 -5.95 -4.22
N GLY A 94 -3.39 -5.16 -3.69
CA GLY A 94 -2.65 -4.14 -4.45
C GLY A 94 -1.90 -4.74 -5.65
N LEU A 95 -1.19 -5.84 -5.46
CA LEU A 95 -0.49 -6.55 -6.54
C LEU A 95 -1.45 -7.07 -7.63
N LEU A 96 -2.60 -7.61 -7.23
CA LEU A 96 -3.62 -8.05 -8.18
C LEU A 96 -4.18 -6.87 -9.00
N MET A 97 -4.42 -5.72 -8.35
CA MET A 97 -4.90 -4.50 -9.03
C MET A 97 -3.85 -3.94 -9.99
N ILE A 98 -2.56 -3.92 -9.60
CA ILE A 98 -1.44 -3.52 -10.46
C ILE A 98 -1.40 -4.43 -11.69
N TRP A 99 -1.37 -5.74 -11.48
CA TRP A 99 -1.29 -6.71 -12.56
C TRP A 99 -2.46 -6.59 -13.52
N TYR A 100 -3.69 -6.59 -12.99
CA TYR A 100 -4.91 -6.48 -13.80
C TYR A 100 -5.00 -5.14 -14.53
N GLY A 101 -4.70 -4.03 -13.84
CA GLY A 101 -4.74 -2.68 -14.40
C GLY A 101 -3.75 -2.51 -15.55
N PHE A 102 -2.47 -2.84 -15.33
CA PHE A 102 -1.45 -2.73 -16.38
C PHE A 102 -1.70 -3.68 -17.55
N ARG A 103 -2.06 -4.95 -17.26
CA ARG A 103 -2.31 -5.95 -18.31
C ARG A 103 -3.43 -5.52 -19.24
N THR A 104 -4.59 -5.15 -18.68
CA THR A 104 -5.74 -4.77 -19.50
C THR A 104 -5.53 -3.43 -20.19
N TRP A 105 -4.87 -2.48 -19.52
CA TRP A 105 -4.52 -1.21 -20.16
C TRP A 105 -3.61 -1.44 -21.38
N HIS A 106 -2.53 -2.20 -21.24
CA HIS A 106 -1.54 -2.41 -22.29
C HIS A 106 -2.07 -3.25 -23.45
N LEU A 107 -2.86 -4.29 -23.18
CA LEU A 107 -3.32 -5.22 -24.21
C LEU A 107 -4.61 -4.79 -24.91
N VAL A 108 -5.49 -4.03 -24.24
CA VAL A 108 -6.82 -3.71 -24.77
C VAL A 108 -6.97 -2.22 -25.05
N VAL A 109 -6.65 -1.37 -24.07
CA VAL A 109 -6.94 0.06 -24.20
C VAL A 109 -5.88 0.79 -25.04
N GLN A 110 -4.60 0.47 -24.85
CA GLN A 110 -3.53 1.12 -25.59
C GLN A 110 -3.65 0.92 -27.12
N PRO A 111 -3.90 -0.28 -27.67
CA PRO A 111 -4.07 -0.45 -29.11
C PRO A 111 -5.23 0.36 -29.68
N LEU A 112 -6.36 0.43 -28.97
CA LEU A 112 -7.53 1.21 -29.37
C LEU A 112 -7.22 2.71 -29.37
N GLN A 113 -6.49 3.19 -28.35
CA GLN A 113 -6.06 4.60 -28.27
C GLN A 113 -5.09 4.95 -29.40
N ASP A 114 -4.15 4.05 -29.72
CA ASP A 114 -3.19 4.24 -30.80
C ASP A 114 -3.89 4.30 -32.17
N GLU A 115 -4.93 3.49 -32.39
CA GLU A 115 -5.74 3.54 -33.62
C GLU A 115 -6.55 4.84 -33.73
N LEU A 116 -7.25 5.23 -32.66
CA LEU A 116 -7.97 6.51 -32.59
C LEU A 116 -7.06 7.70 -32.89
N LEU A 117 -5.84 7.68 -32.33
CA LEU A 117 -4.85 8.74 -32.56
C LEU A 117 -4.43 8.81 -34.02
N LYS A 118 -4.17 7.66 -34.67
CA LYS A 118 -3.83 7.61 -36.10
C LYS A 118 -4.94 8.20 -36.97
N LEU A 119 -6.20 7.80 -36.74
CA LEU A 119 -7.36 8.31 -37.49
C LEU A 119 -7.55 9.82 -37.28
N ASN A 120 -7.37 10.31 -36.06
CA ASN A 120 -7.44 11.75 -35.78
C ASN A 120 -6.34 12.54 -36.49
N ILE A 121 -5.10 12.02 -36.54
CA ILE A 121 -4.01 12.63 -37.30
C ILE A 121 -4.34 12.68 -38.79
N GLU A 122 -4.90 11.61 -39.35
CA GLU A 122 -5.28 11.57 -40.77
C GLU A 122 -6.38 12.59 -41.09
N LYS A 123 -7.41 12.67 -40.26
CA LYS A 123 -8.48 13.66 -40.40
C LYS A 123 -7.94 15.10 -40.36
N LEU A 124 -7.07 15.41 -39.39
CA LEU A 124 -6.45 16.74 -39.29
C LEU A 124 -5.62 17.11 -40.52
N LYS A 125 -4.89 16.14 -41.11
CA LYS A 125 -4.16 16.36 -42.36
C LYS A 125 -5.09 16.68 -43.52
N GLN A 126 -6.24 16.00 -43.63
CA GLN A 126 -7.23 16.27 -44.66
C GLN A 126 -7.88 17.64 -44.50
N ASP A 127 -8.22 18.02 -43.26
CA ASP A 127 -8.84 19.32 -42.97
C ASP A 127 -7.87 20.48 -43.27
N LEU A 128 -6.59 20.37 -42.92
CA LEU A 128 -5.56 21.35 -43.26
C LEU A 128 -5.29 21.42 -44.78
N GLY A 129 -5.30 20.27 -45.46
CA GLY A 129 -5.12 20.21 -46.92
C GLY A 129 -6.28 20.83 -47.70
N LYS A 130 -7.51 20.80 -47.15
CA LYS A 130 -8.69 21.45 -47.73
C LYS A 130 -8.78 22.95 -47.41
N GLY A 131 -8.23 23.39 -46.27
CA GLY A 131 -8.21 24.81 -45.89
C GLY A 131 -7.18 25.67 -46.63
N ASN A 132 -6.29 25.08 -47.43
CA ASN A 132 -5.26 25.76 -48.22
C ASN A 132 -5.65 25.97 -49.71
N LYS A 133 -6.93 25.77 -50.06
CA LYS A 133 -7.53 26.15 -51.35
C LYS A 133 -8.60 27.21 -51.11
#